data_AF-A0A6I5C0L5-F1
#
_entry.id   AF-A0A6I5C0L5-F1
#
_cell.length_a   1.000
_cell.length_b   1.000
_cell.length_c   1.000
_cell.angle_alpha   90.00
_cell.angle_beta   90.00
_cell.angle_gamma   90.00
#
_symmetry.space_group_name_H-M   'P 1'
#
loop_
_entity.id
_entity.type
_entity.pdbx_description
1 polymer ?
#
loop_
_entity_poly.entity_id
_entity_poly.type
_entity_poly.pdbx_seq_one_letter_code
_entity_poly.pdbx_strand_id
1 'polypeptide(L)'
;PGRAVPGELAWAGPPPDVAVDLHGNGPPSHRLLAALRPARLFAFAHPWTPGIEGPNWFAEEHERDRWCRLLRWYGVDADPVDLRLPRPAEPSPAPGALVVHPGAGSPARRWPPDR
;
A
#
# COMPACT_ATOMS: atom_id res chain seq x y z
N PRO A 1 15.51 0.61 4.25
CA PRO A 1 15.70 -0.51 3.29
C PRO A 1 14.41 -1.35 3.18
N GLY A 2 13.90 -1.60 1.97
CA GLY A 2 12.71 -2.45 1.75
C GLY A 2 11.40 -1.74 1.36
N ARG A 3 11.41 -0.42 1.12
CA ARG A 3 10.26 0.34 0.60
C ARG A 3 10.47 0.89 -0.81
N ALA A 4 11.50 0.42 -1.51
CA ALA A 4 11.71 0.81 -2.90
C ALA A 4 10.73 0.03 -3.78
N VAL A 5 10.33 0.62 -4.91
CA VAL A 5 9.64 -0.10 -5.97
C VAL A 5 10.56 -1.23 -6.45
N PRO A 6 10.07 -2.48 -6.54
CA PRO A 6 10.89 -3.58 -7.05
C PRO A 6 11.24 -3.36 -8.53
N GLY A 7 12.35 -3.94 -8.99
CA GLY A 7 12.76 -3.83 -10.39
C GLY A 7 11.85 -4.60 -11.35
N GLU A 8 11.18 -5.64 -10.86
CA GLU A 8 10.28 -6.50 -11.63
C GLU A 8 9.14 -7.04 -10.75
N LEU A 9 8.06 -7.49 -11.39
CA LEU A 9 6.97 -8.22 -10.75
C LEU A 9 6.97 -9.66 -11.26
N ALA A 10 7.02 -10.63 -10.34
CA ALA A 10 6.90 -12.05 -10.66
C ALA A 10 5.44 -12.46 -10.95
N TRP A 11 4.76 -11.74 -11.84
CA TRP A 11 3.39 -12.04 -12.26
C TRP A 11 3.42 -13.01 -13.45
N ALA A 12 2.94 -14.24 -13.24
CA ALA A 12 2.88 -15.27 -14.27
C ALA A 12 1.48 -15.42 -14.92
N GLY A 13 0.51 -14.62 -14.48
CA GLY A 13 -0.86 -14.65 -15.01
C GLY A 13 -1.01 -13.87 -16.33
N PRO A 14 -2.20 -13.92 -16.94
CA PRO A 14 -2.54 -13.02 -18.06
C PRO A 14 -2.51 -11.55 -17.62
N PRO A 15 -2.52 -10.59 -18.56
CA PRO A 15 -2.72 -9.18 -18.23
C PRO A 15 -3.94 -8.99 -17.31
N PRO A 16 -3.78 -8.36 -16.14
CA PRO A 16 -4.88 -8.25 -15.19
C PRO A 16 -5.92 -7.22 -15.67
N ASP A 17 -7.19 -7.41 -15.32
CA ASP A 17 -8.21 -6.40 -15.64
C ASP A 17 -7.93 -5.06 -14.96
N VAL A 18 -7.41 -5.11 -13.72
CA VAL A 18 -7.07 -3.93 -12.92
C VAL A 18 -5.71 -4.12 -12.26
N ALA A 19 -4.87 -3.10 -12.34
CA ALA A 19 -3.68 -2.95 -11.52
C ALA A 19 -3.82 -1.68 -10.65
N VAL A 20 -3.42 -1.75 -9.38
CA VAL A 20 -3.57 -0.64 -8.42
C VAL A 20 -2.22 -0.30 -7.80
N ASP A 21 -1.79 0.95 -7.92
CA ASP A 21 -0.59 1.47 -7.26
C ASP A 21 -0.92 2.02 -5.87
N LEU A 22 -0.64 1.24 -4.83
CA LEU A 22 -0.66 1.64 -3.42
C LEU A 22 0.75 1.70 -2.82
N HIS A 23 1.76 1.99 -3.65
CA HIS A 23 3.15 2.04 -3.22
C HIS A 23 3.71 3.47 -3.28
N GLY A 24 3.66 4.07 -4.47
CA GLY A 24 4.30 5.34 -4.75
C GLY A 24 3.36 6.34 -5.41
N ASN A 25 3.93 7.44 -5.90
CA ASN A 25 3.19 8.52 -6.53
C ASN A 25 3.71 8.86 -7.93
N GLY A 26 4.42 7.94 -8.56
CA GLY A 26 5.23 8.33 -9.71
C GLY A 26 5.74 7.19 -10.58
N PRO A 27 6.60 7.53 -11.56
CA PRO A 27 6.90 6.64 -12.68
C PRO A 27 7.47 5.27 -12.34
N PRO A 28 8.29 5.07 -11.29
CA PRO A 28 8.83 3.75 -11.01
C PRO A 28 7.74 2.68 -10.84
N SER A 29 6.73 2.94 -10.00
CA SER A 29 5.62 2.00 -9.77
C SER A 29 4.61 2.01 -10.91
N HIS A 30 4.32 3.17 -11.51
CA HIS A 30 3.41 3.27 -12.65
C HIS A 30 3.88 2.44 -13.84
N ARG A 31 5.16 2.56 -14.22
CA ARG A 31 5.73 1.84 -15.37
C ARG A 31 5.77 0.34 -15.13
N LEU A 32 6.09 -0.05 -13.90
CA LEU A 32 6.11 -1.45 -13.51
C LEU A 32 4.73 -2.11 -13.64
N LEU A 33 3.67 -1.45 -13.16
CA LEU A 33 2.30 -1.93 -13.31
C LEU A 33 1.80 -1.85 -14.75
N ALA A 34 2.13 -0.77 -15.49
CA ALA A 34 1.76 -0.62 -16.89
C ALA A 34 2.37 -1.70 -17.79
N ALA A 35 3.55 -2.23 -17.44
CA ALA A 35 4.19 -3.33 -18.16
C ALA A 35 3.37 -4.64 -18.13
N LEU A 36 2.50 -4.81 -17.12
CA LEU A 36 1.55 -5.93 -17.08
C LEU A 36 0.41 -5.79 -18.09
N ARG A 37 0.28 -4.63 -18.76
CA ARG A 37 -0.78 -4.26 -19.71
C ARG A 37 -2.20 -4.43 -19.16
N PRO A 38 -2.50 -3.86 -17.98
CA PRO A 38 -3.82 -4.01 -17.41
C PRO A 38 -4.88 -3.29 -18.25
N ALA A 39 -6.13 -3.75 -18.20
CA ALA A 39 -7.23 -3.00 -18.83
C ALA A 39 -7.46 -1.64 -18.13
N ARG A 40 -7.20 -1.57 -16.82
CA ARG A 40 -7.26 -0.33 -16.02
C ARG A 40 -6.08 -0.23 -15.05
N LEU A 41 -5.48 0.94 -14.95
CA LEU A 41 -4.45 1.25 -13.96
C LEU A 41 -4.95 2.34 -13.00
N PHE A 42 -5.04 2.02 -11.71
CA PHE A 42 -5.39 2.96 -10.66
C PHE A 42 -4.11 3.49 -10.03
N ALA A 43 -3.86 4.79 -10.19
CA ALA A 43 -2.68 5.45 -9.64
C ALA A 43 -2.95 6.96 -9.55
N PHE A 44 -2.11 7.69 -8.82
CA PHE A 44 -2.17 9.16 -8.83
C PHE A 44 -1.71 9.71 -10.18
N ALA A 45 -2.29 10.83 -10.63
CA ALA A 45 -1.78 11.51 -11.82
C ALA A 45 -0.35 11.98 -11.58
N HIS A 46 0.48 11.90 -12.63
CA HIS A 46 1.87 12.33 -12.56
C HIS A 46 2.38 12.84 -13.92
N PRO A 47 3.09 13.98 -14.00
CA PRO A 47 3.53 14.59 -15.26
C PRO A 47 4.36 13.66 -16.17
N TRP A 48 5.18 12.79 -15.60
CA TRP A 48 6.01 11.82 -16.33
C TRP A 48 5.27 10.53 -16.75
N THR A 49 3.97 10.42 -16.45
CA THR A 49 3.08 9.34 -16.91
C THR A 49 1.70 9.93 -17.25
N PRO A 50 1.61 10.80 -18.28
CA PRO A 50 0.43 11.61 -18.55
C PRO A 50 -0.81 10.81 -18.99
N GLY A 51 -0.66 9.54 -19.35
CA GLY A 51 -1.78 8.64 -19.67
C GLY A 51 -2.55 8.13 -18.43
N ILE A 52 -2.16 8.54 -17.22
CA ILE A 52 -2.84 8.20 -15.97
C ILE A 52 -3.58 9.44 -15.49
N GLU A 53 -4.91 9.40 -15.54
CA GLU A 53 -5.79 10.54 -15.21
C GLU A 53 -6.02 10.78 -13.71
N GLY A 54 -5.62 9.84 -12.84
CA GLY A 54 -6.04 9.76 -11.44
C GLY A 54 -5.91 11.05 -10.61
N PRO A 55 -6.33 11.04 -9.34
CA PRO A 55 -6.36 12.27 -8.57
C PRO A 55 -4.94 12.81 -8.34
N ASN A 56 -4.83 14.08 -7.93
CA ASN A 56 -3.54 14.67 -7.58
C ASN A 56 -2.96 14.07 -6.30
N TRP A 57 -1.63 13.98 -6.24
CA TRP A 57 -0.90 13.61 -5.04
C TRP A 57 -0.71 14.81 -4.10
N PHE A 58 -0.98 14.63 -2.81
CA PHE A 58 -0.70 15.61 -1.75
C PHE A 58 0.18 14.97 -0.67
N ALA A 59 1.36 15.54 -0.42
CA ALA A 59 2.36 14.95 0.45
C ALA A 59 1.99 15.05 1.93
N GLU A 60 1.25 16.08 2.30
CA GLU A 60 0.83 16.42 3.66
C GLU A 60 -0.40 15.63 4.11
N GLU A 61 -1.09 14.97 3.17
CA GLU A 61 -2.26 14.15 3.47
C GLU A 61 -1.90 12.96 4.35
N HIS A 62 -2.78 12.62 5.29
CA HIS A 62 -2.59 11.42 6.09
C HIS A 62 -2.69 10.18 5.18
N GLU A 63 -1.75 9.25 5.34
CA GLU A 63 -1.53 8.15 4.39
C GLU A 63 -2.80 7.34 4.09
N ARG A 64 -3.55 7.01 5.14
CA ARG A 64 -4.83 6.32 5.04
C ARG A 64 -5.86 7.06 4.19
N ASP A 65 -6.00 8.36 4.41
CA ASP A 65 -6.98 9.19 3.71
C ASP A 65 -6.58 9.34 2.24
N ARG A 66 -5.28 9.46 1.97
CA ARG A 66 -4.70 9.47 0.63
C ARG A 66 -5.09 8.24 -0.17
N TRP A 67 -4.84 7.04 0.37
CA TRP A 67 -5.16 5.80 -0.35
C TRP A 67 -6.66 5.58 -0.49
N CYS A 68 -7.47 5.93 0.52
CA CYS A 68 -8.93 5.85 0.39
C CYS A 68 -9.46 6.82 -0.68
N ARG A 69 -8.90 8.03 -0.77
CA ARG A 69 -9.25 9.02 -1.81
C ARG A 69 -8.90 8.52 -3.21
N LEU A 70 -7.76 7.86 -3.38
CA LEU A 70 -7.39 7.21 -4.64
C LEU A 70 -8.43 6.17 -5.06
N LEU A 71 -8.78 5.26 -4.14
CA LEU A 71 -9.76 4.20 -4.42
C LEU A 71 -11.14 4.77 -4.78
N ARG A 72 -11.61 5.75 -4.00
CA ARG A 72 -12.89 6.44 -4.26
C ARG A 72 -12.94 7.15 -5.61
N TRP A 73 -11.83 7.75 -6.05
CA TRP A 73 -11.75 8.36 -7.39
C TRP A 73 -12.08 7.36 -8.51
N TYR A 74 -11.70 6.09 -8.34
CA TYR A 74 -11.97 5.03 -9.29
C TYR A 74 -13.27 4.24 -9.02
N GLY A 75 -14.11 4.73 -8.09
CA GLY A 75 -15.40 4.14 -7.75
C GLY A 75 -15.32 2.97 -6.77
N VAL A 76 -14.21 2.80 -6.05
CA VAL A 76 -14.07 1.79 -5.00
C VAL A 76 -14.38 2.43 -3.65
N ASP A 77 -15.40 1.90 -2.97
CA ASP A 77 -15.70 2.31 -1.60
C ASP A 77 -14.52 1.94 -0.67
N ALA A 78 -14.03 2.94 0.04
CA ALA A 78 -12.95 2.79 1.01
C ALA A 78 -13.27 3.66 2.21
N ASP A 79 -13.24 3.10 3.42
CA ASP A 79 -13.48 3.84 4.66
C ASP A 79 -12.17 3.98 5.46
N PRO A 80 -11.66 5.21 5.67
CA PRO A 80 -10.46 5.41 6.49
C PRO A 80 -10.67 5.04 7.96
N VAL A 81 -11.88 4.82 8.46
CA VAL A 81 -12.06 4.32 9.84
C VAL A 81 -12.23 2.81 9.92
N ASP A 82 -12.30 2.11 8.79
CA ASP A 82 -12.36 0.64 8.77
C ASP A 82 -10.97 0.03 8.88
N LEU A 83 -10.51 -0.07 10.13
CA LEU A 83 -9.19 -0.60 10.50
C LEU A 83 -9.29 -1.97 11.18
N ARG A 84 -10.45 -2.63 11.11
CA ARG A 84 -10.69 -3.89 11.82
C ARG A 84 -10.13 -5.05 11.02
N LEU A 85 -9.31 -5.87 11.68
CA LEU A 85 -8.97 -7.19 11.17
C LEU A 85 -10.00 -8.20 11.70
N PRO A 86 -10.42 -9.18 10.89
CA PRO A 86 -11.23 -10.30 11.37
C PRO A 86 -10.53 -10.99 12.55
N ARG A 87 -11.33 -11.44 13.52
CA ARG A 87 -10.79 -12.26 14.60
C ARG A 87 -10.27 -13.58 14.03
N PRO A 88 -9.07 -14.04 14.41
CA PRO A 88 -8.60 -15.37 14.04
C PRO A 88 -9.60 -16.46 14.47
N ALA A 89 -9.77 -17.49 13.65
CA ALA A 89 -10.65 -18.62 13.96
C ALA A 89 -10.08 -19.49 15.10
N GLU A 90 -8.76 -19.56 15.21
CA GLU A 90 -8.06 -20.32 16.23
C GLU A 90 -7.80 -19.47 17.47
N PRO A 91 -7.96 -20.02 18.69
CA PRO A 91 -7.60 -19.33 19.91
C PRO A 91 -6.09 -19.11 20.01
N SER A 92 -5.68 -18.12 20.81
CA SER A 92 -4.26 -17.90 21.09
C SER A 92 -3.62 -19.17 21.68
N PRO A 93 -2.45 -19.61 21.21
CA PRO A 93 -1.71 -20.72 21.81
C PRO A 93 -1.18 -20.38 23.21
N ALA A 94 -1.22 -19.10 23.62
CA ALA A 94 -0.88 -18.64 24.96
C ALA A 94 -2.01 -17.76 25.52
N PRO A 95 -3.08 -18.35 26.08
CA PRO A 95 -4.18 -17.59 26.69
C PRO A 95 -3.69 -16.74 27.88
N GLY A 96 -4.14 -15.48 27.94
CA GLY A 96 -3.78 -14.55 29.02
C GLY A 96 -2.39 -13.90 28.89
N ALA A 97 -1.60 -14.25 27.88
CA ALA A 97 -0.31 -13.63 27.64
C ALA A 97 -0.44 -12.18 27.13
N LEU A 98 0.54 -11.34 27.46
CA LEU A 98 0.73 -10.01 26.88
C LEU A 98 1.79 -10.08 25.77
N VAL A 99 1.53 -9.42 24.64
CA VAL A 99 2.48 -9.33 23.53
C VAL A 99 3.19 -7.98 23.58
N VAL A 100 4.52 -8.03 23.57
CA VAL A 100 5.39 -6.86 23.46
C VAL A 100 6.16 -6.95 22.14
N HIS A 101 6.13 -5.88 21.34
CA HIS A 101 6.96 -5.75 20.15
C HIS A 101 8.01 -4.65 20.36
N PRO A 102 9.20 -4.95 20.92
CA PRO A 102 10.23 -3.95 21.21
C PRO A 102 11.01 -3.52 19.95
N GLY A 103 10.89 -4.28 18.87
CA GLY A 103 11.54 -4.03 17.59
C GLY A 103 10.92 -2.85 16.84
N ALA A 104 11.70 -2.26 15.93
CA ALA A 104 11.26 -1.21 15.03
C ALA A 104 12.16 -1.14 13.78
N GLY A 105 11.64 -0.51 12.72
CA GLY A 105 12.31 -0.35 11.43
C GLY A 105 13.55 0.55 11.44
N SER A 106 13.90 1.18 12.56
CA SER A 106 15.22 1.82 12.77
C SER A 106 15.63 1.76 14.24
N PRO A 107 16.94 1.79 14.55
CA PRO A 107 17.43 1.67 15.92
C PRO A 107 16.85 2.70 16.90
N ALA A 108 16.72 3.97 16.49
CA ALA A 108 16.20 5.03 17.34
C ALA A 108 14.73 4.87 17.75
N ARG A 109 13.99 3.97 17.10
CA ARG A 109 12.57 3.66 17.41
C ARG A 109 12.41 2.36 18.19
N ARG A 110 13.50 1.65 18.49
CA ARG A 110 13.45 0.40 19.26
C ARG A 110 13.39 0.74 20.75
N TRP A 111 12.64 -0.06 21.50
CA TRP A 111 12.61 0.05 22.95
C TRP A 111 13.98 -0.38 23.52
N PRO A 112 14.59 0.34 24.49
CA PRO A 112 15.87 -0.08 25.07
C PRO A 112 15.76 -1.48 25.68
N PRO A 113 16.74 -2.38 25.45
CA PRO A 113 16.67 -3.77 25.92
C PRO A 113 16.58 -3.94 27.44
N ASP A 114 17.01 -2.92 28.19
CA ASP A 114 16.99 -2.87 29.66
C ASP A 114 15.66 -2.35 30.24
N ARG A 115 14.61 -2.18 29.42
CA ARG A 115 13.30 -1.63 29.81
C ARG A 115 12.13 -2.56 29.52
#